data_AF-A0A957AWW2-F1
#
_entry.id   AF-A0A957AWW2-F1
#
_cell.length_a   1.000
_cell.length_b   1.000
_cell.length_c   1.000
_cell.angle_alpha   90.00
_cell.angle_beta   90.00
_cell.angle_gamma   90.00
#
_symmetry.space_group_name_H-M   'P 1'
#
loop_
_entity.id
_entity.type
_entity.pdbx_description
1 polymer ?
#
loop_
_entity_poly.entity_id
_entity_poly.type
_entity_poly.pdbx_seq_one_letter_code
_entity_poly.pdbx_strand_id
1 'polypeptide(L)'
;MDAIPTRANARSSSLMVMMGIFWLLLAGALLFYQLTNPVTVKVEWETATELDTAGFYLFRSQLPDGEYEQVNDAMIDSQGSAVSGASYSYVDRDVEPGKTYYYVLEEVQTNAAVNRYDEDMFSYTVPRVTWWAVVLTTITSLVGLALLVSGLREGSV
;
A
#
# COMPACT_ATOMS: atom_id res chain seq x y z
N MET A 1 -9.60 -22.44 53.69
CA MET A 1 -9.95 -23.58 52.82
C MET A 1 -9.53 -23.14 51.43
N ASP A 2 -8.29 -23.47 51.07
CA ASP A 2 -7.76 -23.09 49.76
C ASP A 2 -8.34 -24.07 48.73
N ALA A 3 -9.04 -23.53 47.75
CA ALA A 3 -9.63 -24.32 46.69
C ALA A 3 -8.48 -24.89 45.84
N ILE A 4 -8.37 -26.23 45.77
CA ILE A 4 -7.39 -26.87 44.90
C ILE A 4 -7.79 -26.55 43.45
N PRO A 5 -6.92 -25.93 42.64
CA PRO A 5 -7.25 -25.60 41.27
C PRO A 5 -7.57 -26.88 40.50
N THR A 6 -8.75 -26.91 39.86
CA THR A 6 -9.15 -28.06 39.06
C THR A 6 -8.31 -28.13 37.78
N ARG A 7 -8.03 -29.34 37.29
CA ARG A 7 -7.23 -29.56 36.06
C ARG A 7 -7.76 -28.80 34.83
N ALA A 8 -9.06 -28.48 34.82
CA ALA A 8 -9.71 -27.68 33.78
C ALA A 8 -9.28 -26.20 33.83
N ASN A 9 -9.16 -25.61 35.02
CA ASN A 9 -8.76 -24.20 35.20
C ASN A 9 -7.31 -23.97 34.74
N ALA A 10 -6.39 -24.87 35.11
CA ALA A 10 -4.99 -24.80 34.67
C ALA A 10 -4.83 -24.90 33.14
N ARG A 11 -5.65 -25.73 32.48
CA ARG A 11 -5.66 -25.86 31.02
C ARG A 11 -6.24 -24.61 30.34
N SER A 12 -7.26 -23.99 30.91
CA SER A 12 -7.86 -22.73 30.44
C SER A 12 -6.86 -21.57 30.51
N SER A 13 -6.22 -21.38 31.67
CA SER A 13 -5.19 -20.36 31.87
C SER A 13 -4.02 -20.51 30.90
N SER A 14 -3.49 -21.72 30.73
CA SER A 14 -2.40 -21.99 29.77
C SER A 14 -2.79 -21.70 28.32
N LEU A 15 -4.03 -22.03 27.93
CA LEU A 15 -4.55 -21.73 26.60
C LEU A 15 -4.66 -20.21 26.36
N MET A 16 -5.13 -19.45 27.34
CA MET A 16 -5.27 -17.99 27.25
C MET A 16 -3.92 -17.29 27.13
N VAL A 17 -2.92 -17.72 27.90
CA VAL A 17 -1.54 -17.19 27.80
C VAL A 17 -0.97 -17.45 26.40
N MET A 18 -1.08 -18.68 25.88
CA MET A 18 -0.59 -19.04 24.55
C MET A 18 -1.30 -18.24 23.45
N MET A 19 -2.62 -18.08 23.55
CA MET A 19 -3.39 -17.27 22.61
C MET A 19 -2.96 -15.80 22.69
N GLY A 20 -2.74 -15.26 23.89
CA GLY A 20 -2.24 -13.89 24.09
C GLY A 20 -0.89 -13.65 23.43
N ILE A 21 0.08 -14.57 23.63
CA ILE A 21 1.38 -14.54 22.97
C ILE A 21 1.22 -14.59 21.45
N PHE A 22 0.37 -15.48 20.94
CA PHE A 22 0.09 -15.59 19.51
C PHE A 22 -0.42 -14.27 18.93
N TRP A 23 -1.40 -13.62 19.57
CA TRP A 23 -1.92 -12.33 19.13
C TRP A 23 -0.85 -11.22 19.14
N LEU A 24 0.04 -11.20 20.14
CA LEU A 24 1.15 -10.24 20.19
C LEU A 24 2.19 -10.50 19.08
N LEU A 25 2.52 -11.76 18.80
CA LEU A 25 3.38 -12.14 17.68
C LEU A 25 2.75 -11.76 16.34
N LEU A 26 1.43 -11.97 16.20
CA LEU A 26 0.67 -11.55 15.02
C LEU A 26 0.71 -10.02 14.85
N ALA A 27 0.53 -9.25 15.92
CA ALA A 27 0.64 -7.79 15.86
C ALA A 27 2.06 -7.36 15.43
N GLY A 28 3.09 -7.98 15.97
CA GLY A 28 4.48 -7.76 15.57
C GLY A 28 4.73 -8.10 14.09
N ALA A 29 4.20 -9.21 13.61
CA ALA A 29 4.30 -9.60 12.20
C ALA A 29 3.56 -8.64 11.26
N LEU A 30 2.37 -8.16 11.66
CA LEU A 30 1.61 -7.16 10.90
C LEU A 30 2.34 -5.81 10.81
N LEU A 31 2.95 -5.36 11.91
CA LEU A 31 3.77 -4.15 11.92
C LEU A 31 5.02 -4.33 11.05
N PHE A 32 5.71 -5.46 11.19
CA PHE A 32 6.88 -5.78 10.38
C PHE A 32 6.54 -5.79 8.88
N TYR A 33 5.41 -6.40 8.50
CA TYR A 33 4.92 -6.38 7.13
C TYR A 33 4.74 -4.93 6.64
N GLN A 34 4.04 -4.08 7.38
CA GLN A 34 3.83 -2.68 6.98
C GLN A 34 5.13 -1.89 6.79
N LEU A 35 6.14 -2.14 7.63
CA LEU A 35 7.41 -1.43 7.58
C LEU A 35 8.37 -1.93 6.50
N THR A 36 8.19 -3.17 6.03
CA THR A 36 9.12 -3.82 5.09
C THR A 36 8.55 -3.97 3.68
N ASN A 37 7.24 -3.81 3.50
CA ASN A 37 6.67 -3.81 2.16
C ASN A 37 7.01 -2.51 1.43
N PRO A 38 7.54 -2.60 0.20
CA PRO A 38 7.81 -1.41 -0.60
C PRO A 38 6.50 -0.69 -0.89
N VAL A 39 6.57 0.64 -0.89
CA VAL A 39 5.48 1.49 -1.35
C VAL A 39 5.59 1.70 -2.86
N THR A 40 4.44 1.85 -3.52
CA THR A 40 4.37 2.08 -4.96
C THR A 40 3.22 3.05 -5.27
N VAL A 41 3.33 3.78 -6.37
CA VAL A 41 2.21 4.50 -6.97
C VAL A 41 1.78 3.79 -8.23
N LYS A 42 0.48 3.51 -8.36
CA LYS A 42 -0.11 3.02 -9.61
C LYS A 42 -0.79 4.20 -10.30
N VAL A 43 -0.24 4.61 -11.44
CA VAL A 43 -0.82 5.62 -12.31
C VAL A 43 -1.67 4.92 -13.36
N GLU A 44 -2.88 5.39 -13.57
CA GLU A 44 -3.85 4.80 -14.50
C GLU A 44 -4.44 5.90 -15.36
N TRP A 45 -4.54 5.65 -16.66
CA TRP A 45 -5.19 6.55 -17.60
C TRP A 45 -5.91 5.74 -18.68
N GLU A 46 -6.85 6.41 -19.34
CA GLU A 46 -7.56 5.86 -20.49
C GLU A 46 -7.56 6.87 -21.63
N THR A 47 -7.57 6.36 -22.86
CA THR A 47 -7.77 7.15 -24.06
C THR A 47 -9.16 6.88 -24.61
N ALA A 48 -9.75 7.87 -25.28
CA ALA A 48 -11.01 7.68 -26.01
C ALA A 48 -10.76 7.16 -27.42
N THR A 49 -9.71 7.66 -28.08
CA THR A 49 -9.19 7.26 -29.39
C THR A 49 -7.69 7.55 -29.45
N GLU A 50 -6.97 6.86 -30.33
CA GLU A 50 -5.52 6.98 -30.51
C GLU A 50 -5.21 7.12 -32.01
N LEU A 51 -5.31 8.34 -32.52
CA LEU A 51 -5.01 8.66 -33.91
C LEU A 51 -3.53 9.03 -34.02
N ASP A 52 -2.79 8.25 -34.81
CA ASP A 52 -1.35 8.41 -35.02
C ASP A 52 -0.51 8.35 -33.74
N THR A 53 -1.04 7.77 -32.65
CA THR A 53 -0.35 7.58 -31.37
C THR A 53 0.59 6.38 -31.45
N ALA A 54 1.89 6.59 -31.19
CA ALA A 54 2.88 5.52 -31.07
C ALA A 54 2.91 4.93 -29.65
N GLY A 55 2.71 5.76 -28.63
CA GLY A 55 2.72 5.32 -27.23
C GLY A 55 2.91 6.47 -26.26
N PHE A 56 3.26 6.13 -25.03
CA PHE A 56 3.30 7.07 -23.91
C PHE A 56 4.58 6.98 -23.10
N TYR A 57 5.06 8.15 -22.67
CA TYR A 57 5.98 8.30 -21.56
C TYR A 57 5.27 8.96 -20.38
N LEU A 58 5.73 8.61 -19.18
CA LEU A 58 5.24 9.16 -17.94
C LEU A 58 6.37 9.89 -17.25
N PHE A 59 6.06 11.08 -16.77
CA PHE A 59 6.99 11.92 -16.05
C PHE A 59 6.48 12.19 -14.65
N ARG A 60 7.38 12.39 -13.69
CA ARG A 60 7.08 12.61 -12.28
C ARG A 60 7.82 13.82 -11.73
N SER A 61 7.17 14.54 -10.83
CA SER A 61 7.77 15.58 -9.99
C SER A 61 7.24 15.49 -8.55
N GLN A 62 7.99 16.04 -7.59
CA GLN A 62 7.51 16.24 -6.21
C GLN A 62 6.78 17.58 -6.03
N LEU A 63 6.77 18.44 -7.05
CA LEU A 63 6.08 19.73 -7.07
C LEU A 63 5.22 19.84 -8.34
N PRO A 64 4.03 20.46 -8.27
CA PRO A 64 3.14 20.57 -9.43
C PRO A 64 3.80 21.34 -10.59
N ASP A 65 4.50 22.44 -10.27
CA ASP A 65 5.23 23.28 -11.23
C ASP A 65 6.75 23.03 -11.21
N GLY A 66 7.15 21.81 -10.83
CA GLY A 66 8.56 21.44 -10.66
C GLY A 66 9.24 20.94 -11.94
N GLU A 67 10.50 20.54 -11.80
CA GLU A 67 11.18 19.75 -12.84
C GLU A 67 10.66 18.32 -12.82
N TYR A 68 10.26 17.83 -14.00
CA TYR A 68 9.71 16.51 -14.18
C TYR A 68 10.75 15.56 -14.78
N GLU A 69 10.92 14.40 -14.16
CA GLU A 69 11.79 13.33 -14.65
C GLU A 69 10.97 12.19 -15.25
N GLN A 70 11.46 11.55 -16.31
CA GLN A 70 10.81 10.39 -16.90
C GLN A 70 10.93 9.20 -15.94
N VAL A 71 9.83 8.47 -15.71
CA VAL A 71 9.81 7.35 -14.76
C VAL A 71 9.75 5.97 -15.40
N ASN A 72 9.30 5.84 -16.64
CA ASN A 72 9.27 4.57 -17.36
C ASN A 72 10.45 4.45 -18.33
N ASP A 73 11.25 3.38 -18.20
CA ASP A 73 12.45 3.16 -19.03
C ASP A 73 12.13 2.94 -20.52
N ALA A 74 10.99 2.33 -20.80
CA ALA A 74 10.53 2.03 -22.16
C ALA A 74 9.16 2.67 -22.40
N MET A 75 8.93 3.12 -23.63
CA MET A 75 7.65 3.64 -24.07
C MET A 75 6.56 2.60 -23.83
N ILE A 76 5.40 3.05 -23.36
CA ILE A 76 4.21 2.23 -23.24
C ILE A 76 3.48 2.32 -24.57
N ASP A 77 3.61 1.28 -25.40
CA ASP A 77 3.05 1.25 -26.74
C ASP A 77 1.53 1.46 -26.72
N SER A 78 1.04 2.18 -27.73
CA SER A 78 -0.39 2.34 -27.97
C SER A 78 -1.06 0.99 -28.25
N GLN A 79 -2.29 0.85 -27.74
CA GLN A 79 -3.14 -0.34 -27.87
C GLN A 79 -4.51 0.01 -28.46
N GLY A 80 -4.83 1.30 -28.56
CA GLY A 80 -6.02 1.81 -29.21
C GLY A 80 -5.85 1.95 -30.72
N SER A 81 -6.75 2.72 -31.31
CA SER A 81 -6.86 3.02 -32.73
C SER A 81 -7.52 4.37 -32.95
N ALA A 82 -7.56 4.83 -34.20
CA ALA A 82 -8.22 6.05 -34.61
C ALA A 82 -9.72 6.14 -34.21
N VAL A 83 -10.37 5.03 -33.87
CA VAL A 83 -11.81 4.98 -33.52
C VAL A 83 -12.09 4.38 -32.14
N SER A 84 -11.06 3.97 -31.39
CA SER A 84 -11.21 3.37 -30.07
C SER A 84 -9.95 3.55 -29.24
N GLY A 85 -10.07 3.93 -27.97
CA GLY A 85 -8.91 4.00 -27.08
C GLY A 85 -8.65 2.71 -26.32
N ALA A 86 -7.84 2.82 -25.27
CA ALA A 86 -7.46 1.74 -24.39
C ALA A 86 -7.19 2.26 -22.96
N SER A 87 -7.12 1.34 -22.01
CA SER A 87 -6.77 1.62 -20.62
C SER A 87 -5.34 1.17 -20.34
N TYR A 88 -4.60 2.00 -19.62
CA TYR A 88 -3.19 1.76 -19.32
C TYR A 88 -2.94 1.89 -17.83
N SER A 89 -1.82 1.30 -17.40
CA SER A 89 -1.31 1.54 -16.05
C SER A 89 0.20 1.46 -15.99
N TYR A 90 0.78 2.25 -15.11
CA TYR A 90 2.20 2.23 -14.77
C TYR A 90 2.39 2.12 -13.25
N VAL A 91 3.36 1.31 -12.82
CA VAL A 91 3.68 1.15 -11.39
C VAL A 91 5.04 1.76 -11.11
N ASP A 92 5.04 2.93 -10.50
CA ASP A 92 6.23 3.58 -9.99
C ASP A 92 6.61 2.98 -8.64
N ARG A 93 7.83 2.43 -8.57
CA ARG A 93 8.40 1.78 -7.39
C ARG A 93 9.46 2.64 -6.70
N ASP A 94 9.88 3.73 -7.31
CA ASP A 94 10.92 4.60 -6.79
C ASP A 94 10.31 5.77 -6.01
N VAL A 95 9.39 5.47 -5.09
CA VAL A 95 8.62 6.45 -4.34
C VAL A 95 8.85 6.31 -2.85
N GLU A 96 8.63 7.40 -2.11
CA GLU A 96 8.90 7.45 -0.68
C GLU A 96 7.62 7.65 0.13
N PRO A 97 7.46 6.98 1.28
CA PRO A 97 6.28 7.13 2.11
C PRO A 97 6.12 8.55 2.69
N GLY A 98 4.92 9.10 2.55
CA GLY A 98 4.55 10.43 3.02
C GLY A 98 4.89 11.56 2.04
N LYS A 99 5.37 11.25 0.84
CA LYS A 99 5.54 12.22 -0.24
C LYS A 99 4.32 12.24 -1.15
N THR A 100 4.08 13.41 -1.74
CA THR A 100 3.13 13.60 -2.84
C THR A 100 3.92 13.70 -4.12
N TYR A 101 3.46 12.98 -5.14
CA TYR A 101 4.04 12.97 -6.47
C TYR A 101 2.99 13.41 -7.49
N TYR A 102 3.45 14.17 -8.47
CA TYR A 102 2.68 14.67 -9.59
C TYR A 102 3.18 13.97 -10.84
N TYR A 103 2.27 13.47 -11.66
CA TYR A 103 2.60 12.76 -12.89
C TYR A 103 1.98 13.43 -14.09
N VAL A 104 2.76 13.55 -15.15
CA VAL A 104 2.34 14.08 -16.44
C VAL A 104 2.51 13.00 -17.49
N LEU A 105 1.51 12.88 -18.35
CA LEU A 105 1.54 12.00 -19.51
C LEU A 105 2.12 12.76 -20.71
N GLU A 106 3.00 12.10 -21.45
CA GLU A 106 3.48 12.55 -22.75
C GLU A 106 3.13 11.50 -23.79
N GLU A 107 2.27 11.86 -24.74
CA GLU A 107 1.93 11.06 -25.90
C GLU A 107 2.97 11.29 -27.00
N VAL A 108 3.53 10.20 -27.53
CA VAL A 108 4.41 10.21 -28.69
C VAL A 108 3.60 9.78 -29.90
N GLN A 109 3.64 10.57 -30.97
CA GLN A 109 3.01 10.25 -32.24
C GLN A 109 3.95 9.43 -33.13
N THR A 110 3.38 8.73 -34.11
CA THR A 110 4.12 7.92 -35.10
C THR A 110 5.11 8.73 -35.95
N ASN A 111 4.90 10.05 -36.05
CA ASN A 111 5.81 10.99 -36.70
C ASN A 111 6.87 11.60 -35.74
N ALA A 112 6.96 11.09 -34.50
CA ALA A 112 7.81 11.56 -33.41
C ALA A 112 7.46 12.95 -32.84
N ALA A 113 6.32 13.56 -33.21
CA ALA A 113 5.77 14.68 -32.47
C ALA A 113 5.32 14.23 -31.07
N VAL A 114 5.34 15.15 -30.12
CA VAL A 114 4.91 14.87 -28.75
C VAL A 114 3.77 15.79 -28.35
N ASN A 115 2.82 15.26 -27.60
CA ASN A 115 1.78 16.01 -26.92
C ASN A 115 1.88 15.75 -25.42
N ARG A 116 2.08 16.81 -24.64
CA ARG A 116 2.29 16.72 -23.20
C ARG A 116 1.11 17.31 -22.46
N TYR A 117 0.59 16.58 -21.47
CA TYR A 117 -0.61 16.93 -20.74
C TYR A 117 -0.26 17.55 -19.37
N ASP A 118 0.40 18.71 -19.37
CA ASP A 118 0.86 19.35 -18.12
C ASP A 118 -0.30 19.88 -17.24
N GLU A 119 -1.41 20.30 -17.86
CA GLU A 119 -2.60 20.80 -17.13
C GLU A 119 -3.45 19.66 -16.54
N ASP A 120 -3.38 18.45 -17.11
CA ASP A 120 -4.13 17.26 -16.68
C ASP A 120 -3.26 16.30 -15.85
N MET A 121 -2.48 16.84 -14.92
CA MET A 121 -1.57 16.05 -14.09
C MET A 121 -2.32 15.15 -13.07
N PHE A 122 -1.78 13.96 -12.82
CA PHE A 122 -2.25 13.07 -11.76
C PHE A 122 -1.50 13.36 -10.46
N SER A 123 -2.18 13.40 -9.31
CA SER A 123 -1.53 13.57 -8.01
C SER A 123 -1.79 12.38 -7.09
N TYR A 124 -0.70 11.81 -6.55
CA TYR A 124 -0.76 10.68 -5.64
C TYR A 124 0.07 10.95 -4.39
N THR A 125 -0.54 10.72 -3.21
CA THR A 125 0.17 10.79 -1.93
C THR A 125 0.42 9.40 -1.40
N VAL A 126 1.70 9.06 -1.21
CA VAL A 126 2.10 7.75 -0.71
C VAL A 126 1.83 7.69 0.80
N PRO A 127 1.00 6.77 1.31
CA PRO A 127 0.77 6.67 2.74
C PRO A 127 2.02 6.13 3.46
N ARG A 128 2.34 6.70 4.63
CA ARG A 128 3.42 6.16 5.51
C ARG A 128 3.02 4.86 6.18
N VAL A 129 1.91 4.92 6.89
CA VAL A 129 1.21 3.81 7.52
C VAL A 129 -0.26 4.19 7.44
N THR A 130 -1.10 3.29 6.95
CA THR A 130 -2.53 3.59 6.84
C THR A 130 -3.18 3.52 8.22
N TRP A 131 -4.17 4.39 8.47
CA TRP A 131 -4.88 4.42 9.76
C TRP A 131 -5.53 3.09 10.10
N TRP A 132 -6.08 2.38 9.12
CA TRP A 132 -6.66 1.05 9.33
C TRP A 132 -5.61 0.04 9.82
N ALA A 133 -4.36 0.14 9.34
CA ALA A 133 -3.30 -0.76 9.72
C ALA A 133 -2.82 -0.48 11.15
N VAL A 134 -2.80 0.80 11.57
CA VAL A 134 -2.60 1.20 12.97
C VAL A 134 -3.72 0.64 13.86
N VAL A 135 -4.98 0.83 13.47
CA VAL A 135 -6.15 0.35 14.23
C VAL A 135 -6.13 -1.16 14.38
N LEU A 136 -5.91 -1.89 13.28
CA LEU A 136 -5.81 -3.36 13.29
C LEU A 136 -4.72 -3.81 14.26
N THR A 137 -3.50 -3.28 14.12
CA THR A 137 -2.35 -3.65 14.96
C THR A 137 -2.64 -3.33 16.44
N THR A 138 -3.31 -2.22 16.72
CA THR A 138 -3.71 -1.83 18.09
C THR A 138 -4.73 -2.80 18.67
N ILE A 139 -5.78 -3.15 17.93
CA ILE A 139 -6.80 -4.12 18.38
C ILE A 139 -6.18 -5.49 18.62
N THR A 140 -5.37 -5.99 17.69
CA THR A 140 -4.64 -7.26 17.82
C THR A 140 -3.76 -7.26 19.07
N SER A 141 -3.07 -6.15 19.35
CA SER A 141 -2.24 -5.99 20.55
C SER A 141 -3.07 -5.96 21.84
N LEU A 142 -4.19 -5.24 21.85
CA LEU A 142 -5.09 -5.14 23.01
C LEU A 142 -5.73 -6.49 23.35
N VAL A 143 -6.18 -7.25 22.35
CA VAL A 143 -6.71 -8.61 22.52
C VAL A 143 -5.62 -9.53 23.09
N GLY A 144 -4.42 -9.49 22.52
CA GLY A 144 -3.29 -10.27 23.01
C GLY A 144 -2.95 -9.97 24.47
N LEU A 145 -2.90 -8.69 24.83
CA LEU A 145 -2.63 -8.24 26.20
C LEU A 145 -3.75 -8.66 27.17
N ALA A 146 -5.02 -8.51 26.78
CA ALA A 146 -6.15 -8.89 27.61
C ALA A 146 -6.18 -10.40 27.92
N LEU A 147 -5.88 -11.24 26.93
CA LEU A 147 -5.77 -12.69 27.08
C LEU A 147 -4.57 -13.08 27.95
N LEU A 148 -3.43 -12.42 27.73
CA LEU A 148 -2.22 -12.66 28.51
C LEU A 148 -2.45 -12.32 29.99
N VAL A 149 -3.01 -11.14 30.28
CA VAL A 149 -3.30 -10.70 31.66
C VAL A 149 -4.31 -11.63 32.33
N SER A 150 -5.40 -11.97 31.63
CA SER A 150 -6.43 -12.86 32.17
C SER A 150 -5.88 -14.26 32.45
N GLY A 151 -5.09 -14.83 31.52
CA GLY A 151 -4.48 -16.13 31.68
C GLY A 151 -3.45 -16.19 32.82
N LEU A 152 -2.61 -15.16 32.97
CA LEU A 152 -1.64 -15.05 34.07
C LEU A 152 -2.33 -14.87 35.42
N ARG A 153 -3.41 -14.08 35.48
CA ARG A 153 -4.20 -13.89 36.71
C ARG A 153 -4.86 -15.20 37.15
N GLU A 154 -5.50 -15.92 36.23
CA GLU A 154 -6.14 -17.21 36.53
C GLU A 154 -5.12 -18.30 36.93
N GLY A 155 -3.89 -18.23 36.46
CA GLY A 155 -2.83 -19.18 36.85
C GLY A 155 -2.20 -18.88 38.21
N SER A 156 -2.45 -17.70 38.78
CA SER A 156 -1.92 -17.27 40.08
C SER A 156 -2.87 -17.50 41.27
N VAL A 157 -4.11 -17.91 41.00
CA VAL A 157 -5.18 -18.21 41.97
C VAL A 157 -5.34 -19.72 42.11
#